data_AF-A0A261RK38-F1
#
_entry.id   AF-A0A261RK38-F1
#
_cell.length_a   1.000
_cell.length_b   1.000
_cell.length_c   1.000
_cell.angle_alpha   90.00
_cell.angle_beta   90.00
_cell.angle_gamma   90.00
#
_symmetry.space_group_name_H-M   'P 1'
#
loop_
_entity.id
_entity.type
_entity.pdbx_description
1 polymer ?
#
loop_
_entity_poly.entity_id
_entity_poly.type
_entity_poly.pdbx_seq_one_letter_code
_entity_poly.pdbx_strand_id
1 'polypeptide(L)'
;MTKSELIAALAARYPQLAARDTDYAVKTMLDAMTQALASGQRIEIRGFGSFSLSQRSPRIGRNPKSGEQVLVPGKQVPHFKAGKELRERVDLAGDAAASPPPAGDASDESQPTLLGAHAM
;
A
#
# COMPACT_ATOMS: atom_id res chain seq x y z
N MET A 1 1.20 8.11 -0.22
CA MET A 1 -0.11 8.24 0.46
C MET A 1 0.10 8.65 1.91
N THR A 2 -0.37 9.83 2.30
CA THR A 2 -0.40 10.36 3.68
C THR A 2 -1.73 9.98 4.39
N LYS A 3 -1.84 10.25 5.70
CA LYS A 3 -3.11 10.03 6.44
C LYS A 3 -4.27 10.84 5.84
N SER A 4 -4.04 12.11 5.52
CA SER A 4 -5.07 12.98 4.96
C SER A 4 -5.51 12.54 3.57
N GLU A 5 -4.57 12.08 2.75
CA GLU A 5 -4.86 11.49 1.43
C GLU A 5 -5.69 10.20 1.56
N LEU A 6 -5.39 9.35 2.54
CA LEU A 6 -6.18 8.14 2.81
C LEU A 6 -7.62 8.48 3.20
N ILE A 7 -7.81 9.47 4.08
CA ILE A 7 -9.16 9.93 4.48
C ILE A 7 -9.92 10.47 3.28
N ALA A 8 -9.29 11.32 2.47
CA ALA A 8 -9.90 11.86 1.26
C ALA A 8 -10.29 10.76 0.27
N ALA A 9 -9.43 9.78 0.06
CA ALA A 9 -9.71 8.62 -0.79
C ALA A 9 -10.90 7.78 -0.28
N LEU A 10 -10.98 7.56 1.03
CA LEU A 10 -12.10 6.84 1.65
C LEU A 10 -13.41 7.62 1.53
N ALA A 11 -13.40 8.93 1.80
CA ALA A 11 -14.59 9.78 1.67
C ALA A 11 -15.08 9.87 0.21
N ALA A 12 -14.16 9.95 -0.75
CA ALA A 12 -14.51 9.92 -2.17
C ALA A 12 -15.09 8.57 -2.60
N ARG A 13 -14.58 7.46 -2.06
CA ARG A 13 -15.08 6.11 -2.37
C ARG A 13 -16.43 5.81 -1.72
N TYR A 14 -16.70 6.41 -0.56
CA TYR A 14 -17.91 6.21 0.22
C TYR A 14 -18.57 7.56 0.55
N PRO A 15 -19.29 8.17 -0.41
CA PRO A 15 -19.89 9.49 -0.24
C PRO A 15 -20.91 9.58 0.91
N GLN A 16 -21.45 8.44 1.34
CA GLN A 16 -22.35 8.33 2.49
C GLN A 16 -21.66 8.53 3.85
N LEU A 17 -20.33 8.43 3.91
CA LEU A 17 -19.57 8.66 5.14
C LEU A 17 -19.21 10.14 5.24
N ALA A 18 -19.60 10.78 6.34
CA ALA A 18 -19.16 12.14 6.60
C ALA A 18 -17.63 12.16 6.76
N ALA A 19 -16.97 13.17 6.18
CA ALA A 19 -15.50 13.26 6.21
C ALA A 19 -14.93 13.22 7.64
N ARG A 20 -15.65 13.81 8.59
CA ARG A 20 -15.31 13.78 10.02
C ARG A 20 -15.35 12.36 10.60
N ASP A 21 -16.36 11.58 10.24
CA ASP A 21 -16.51 10.20 10.73
C ASP A 21 -15.42 9.30 10.12
N THR A 22 -15.05 9.53 8.86
CA THR A 22 -13.91 8.87 8.21
C THR A 22 -12.59 9.17 8.92
N ASP A 23 -12.33 10.42 9.31
CA ASP A 23 -11.13 10.75 10.10
C ASP A 23 -11.14 10.05 11.46
N TYR A 24 -12.27 10.07 12.17
CA TYR A 24 -12.41 9.37 13.44
C TYR A 24 -12.21 7.85 13.31
N ALA A 25 -12.75 7.23 12.26
CA ALA A 25 -12.56 5.82 12.00
C ALA A 25 -11.07 5.48 11.77
N VAL A 26 -10.39 6.25 10.91
CA VAL A 26 -8.95 6.05 10.62
C VAL A 26 -8.12 6.26 11.88
N LYS A 27 -8.39 7.31 12.67
CA LYS A 27 -7.70 7.56 13.93
C LYS A 27 -7.90 6.40 14.92
N THR A 28 -9.15 5.99 15.13
CA THR A 28 -9.50 4.91 16.06
C THR A 28 -8.83 3.60 15.68
N MET A 29 -8.78 3.29 14.38
CA MET A 29 -8.08 2.10 13.87
C MET A 29 -6.58 2.14 14.21
N LEU A 30 -5.90 3.26 13.94
CA LEU A 30 -4.46 3.40 14.22
C LEU A 30 -4.17 3.34 15.73
N ASP A 31 -5.03 3.95 16.54
CA ASP A 31 -4.90 3.93 18.00
C ASP A 31 -5.08 2.49 18.54
N ALA A 32 -6.08 1.74 18.04
CA ALA A 32 -6.31 0.35 18.41
C ALA A 32 -5.13 -0.56 18.03
N MET A 33 -4.55 -0.39 16.83
CA MET A 33 -3.35 -1.12 16.42
C MET A 33 -2.15 -0.78 17.32
N THR A 34 -2.00 0.50 17.68
CA THR A 34 -0.93 0.95 18.57
C THR A 34 -1.06 0.32 19.96
N GLN A 35 -2.27 0.31 20.53
CA GLN A 35 -2.55 -0.28 21.84
C GLN A 35 -2.32 -1.80 21.85
N ALA A 36 -2.79 -2.50 20.81
CA ALA A 36 -2.54 -3.94 20.67
C ALA A 36 -1.03 -4.24 20.67
N LEU A 37 -0.24 -3.53 19.86
CA LEU A 37 1.22 -3.69 19.85
C LEU A 37 1.85 -3.30 21.19
N ALA A 38 1.44 -2.21 21.82
CA ALA A 38 1.96 -1.81 23.14
C ALA A 38 1.70 -2.88 24.22
N SER A 39 0.58 -3.61 24.10
CA SER A 39 0.22 -4.71 25.01
C SER A 39 0.91 -6.05 24.71
N GLY A 40 1.81 -6.11 23.73
CA GLY A 40 2.48 -7.36 23.37
C GLY A 40 1.73 -8.22 22.35
N GLN A 41 0.57 -7.76 21.86
CA GLN A 41 -0.28 -8.54 20.97
C GLN A 41 0.23 -8.51 19.52
N ARG A 42 -0.10 -9.57 18.78
CA ARG A 42 0.11 -9.66 17.33
C ARG A 42 -1.17 -9.22 16.61
N ILE A 43 -1.01 -8.45 15.54
CA ILE A 43 -2.12 -8.04 14.66
C ILE A 43 -1.98 -8.79 13.34
N GLU A 44 -3.09 -9.35 12.86
CA GLU A 44 -3.15 -10.00 11.54
C GLU A 44 -4.32 -9.45 10.74
N ILE A 45 -4.02 -8.97 9.53
CA ILE A 45 -5.00 -8.45 8.58
C ILE A 45 -4.89 -9.32 7.32
N ARG A 46 -5.85 -10.23 7.13
CA ARG A 46 -5.89 -11.12 5.96
C ARG A 46 -5.83 -10.31 4.67
N GLY A 47 -5.05 -10.81 3.71
CA GLY A 47 -4.80 -10.14 2.43
C GLY A 47 -3.80 -8.97 2.49
N PHE A 48 -3.51 -8.43 3.68
CA PHE A 48 -2.56 -7.31 3.84
C PHE A 48 -1.24 -7.76 4.46
N GLY A 49 -1.28 -8.36 5.65
CA GLY A 49 -0.08 -8.81 6.36
C GLY A 49 -0.27 -8.92 7.87
N SER A 50 0.84 -8.98 8.60
CA SER A 50 0.82 -9.07 10.06
C SER A 50 1.85 -8.18 10.71
N PHE A 51 1.51 -7.65 11.89
CA PHE A 51 2.39 -6.88 12.75
C PHE A 51 2.69 -7.69 14.01
N SER A 52 3.97 -7.83 14.33
CA SER A 52 4.45 -8.54 15.53
C SER A 52 5.54 -7.73 16.20
N LEU A 53 5.77 -7.98 17.49
CA LEU A 53 6.90 -7.39 18.21
C LEU A 53 8.11 -8.32 18.17
N SER A 54 9.28 -7.75 17.91
CA SER A 54 10.57 -8.43 18.03
C SER A 54 11.33 -7.83 19.20
N GLN A 55 11.78 -8.68 20.12
CA GLN A 55 12.68 -8.26 21.19
C GLN A 55 14.10 -8.11 20.64
N ARG A 56 14.67 -6.92 20.79
CA ARG A 56 16.09 -6.67 20.55
C ARG A 56 16.81 -6.68 21.88
N SER A 57 17.74 -7.62 22.05
CA SER A 57 18.56 -7.71 23.25
C SER A 57 19.42 -6.45 23.45
N PRO A 58 19.72 -6.07 24.69
CA PRO A 58 20.69 -5.01 24.97
C PRO A 58 22.03 -5.33 24.31
N ARG A 59 22.72 -4.31 23.82
CA ARG A 59 24.04 -4.45 23.21
C ARG A 59 24.92 -3.24 23.51
N ILE A 60 26.22 -3.41 23.40
CA ILE A 60 27.16 -2.29 23.48
C ILE A 60 27.32 -1.71 22.07
N GLY A 61 26.92 -0.46 21.90
CA GLY A 61 27.15 0.32 20.69
C GLY A 61 28.37 1.23 20.83
N ARG A 62 28.72 1.93 19.75
CA ARG A 62 29.70 3.02 19.79
C ARG A 62 29.05 4.32 19.36
N ASN A 63 29.38 5.41 20.06
CA ASN A 63 28.96 6.74 19.66
C ASN A 63 29.66 7.10 18.32
N PRO A 64 28.93 7.41 17.24
CA PRO A 64 29.55 7.75 15.97
C PRO A 64 30.43 9.00 16.02
N LYS A 65 30.21 9.89 17.00
CA LYS A 65 30.96 11.14 17.16
C LYS A 65 32.19 11.00 18.06
N SER A 66 32.11 10.26 19.18
CA SER A 66 33.21 10.14 20.15
C SER A 66 33.94 8.78 20.16
N GLY A 67 33.37 7.74 19.53
CA GLY A 67 33.91 6.38 19.54
C GLY A 67 33.73 5.62 20.86
N GLU A 68 33.24 6.29 21.91
CA GLU A 68 33.01 5.69 23.22
C GLU A 68 31.97 4.57 23.17
N GLN A 69 32.16 3.58 24.04
CA GLN A 69 31.21 2.49 24.21
C GLN A 69 29.98 2.97 24.97
N VAL A 70 28.80 2.74 24.40
CA VAL A 70 27.52 3.17 24.98
C VAL A 70 26.60 1.97 25.09
N LEU A 71 25.99 1.77 26.26
CA LEU A 71 24.99 0.73 26.43
C LEU A 71 23.72 1.10 25.66
N VAL A 72 23.31 0.24 24.73
CA VAL A 72 22.02 0.34 24.04
C VAL A 72 21.06 -0.59 24.76
N PRO A 73 20.05 -0.07 25.50
CA PRO A 73 19.10 -0.90 26.19
C PRO A 73 18.30 -1.75 25.19
N GLY A 74 17.89 -2.93 25.65
CA GLY A 74 17.00 -3.79 24.87
C GLY A 74 15.66 -3.11 24.67
N LYS A 75 15.04 -3.33 23.51
CA LYS A 75 13.73 -2.73 23.19
C LYS A 75 12.87 -3.66 22.37
N GLN A 76 11.57 -3.50 22.50
CA GLN A 76 10.62 -4.12 21.59
C GLN A 76 10.51 -3.27 20.33
N VAL A 77 10.58 -3.91 19.17
CA VAL A 77 10.50 -3.25 17.87
C VAL A 77 9.34 -3.87 17.09
N PRO A 78 8.37 -3.07 16.65
CA PRO A 78 7.35 -3.54 15.72
C PRO A 78 7.98 -4.02 14.41
N HIS A 79 7.51 -5.15 13.91
CA HIS A 79 7.91 -5.74 12.65
C HIS A 79 6.66 -6.03 11.83
N PHE A 80 6.64 -5.55 10.59
CA PHE A 80 5.58 -5.84 9.63
C PHE A 80 6.04 -6.93 8.66
N LYS A 81 5.22 -7.97 8.48
CA LYS A 81 5.40 -8.99 7.46
C LYS A 81 4.26 -8.88 6.44
N ALA A 82 4.60 -8.49 5.22
CA ALA A 82 3.65 -8.39 4.12
C ALA A 82 3.00 -9.76 3.81
N GLY A 83 1.69 -9.74 3.59
CA GLY A 83 0.92 -10.91 3.14
C GLY A 83 1.35 -11.34 1.74
N LYS A 84 0.99 -12.57 1.35
CA LYS A 84 1.23 -13.07 -0.02
C LYS A 84 0.50 -12.18 -1.03
N GLU A 85 -0.79 -11.96 -0.81
CA GLU A 85 -1.67 -11.19 -1.67
C GLU A 85 -1.22 -9.72 -1.85
N LEU A 86 -0.74 -9.07 -0.78
CA LEU A 86 -0.15 -7.73 -0.89
C LEU A 86 1.10 -7.72 -1.77
N ARG A 87 2.02 -8.68 -1.58
CA ARG A 87 3.24 -8.79 -2.38
C ARG A 87 2.90 -9.00 -3.86
N GLU A 88 2.05 -9.98 -4.16
CA GLU A 88 1.62 -10.29 -5.53
C GLU A 88 0.98 -9.09 -6.22
N ARG A 89 0.10 -8.34 -5.54
CA ARG A 89 -0.52 -7.14 -6.15
C ARG A 89 0.49 -6.02 -6.42
N VAL A 90 1.49 -5.86 -5.55
CA VAL A 90 2.52 -4.83 -5.72
C VAL A 90 3.49 -5.23 -6.84
N ASP A 91 3.88 -6.51 -6.89
CA ASP A 91 4.77 -7.04 -7.92
C ASP A 91 4.10 -6.96 -9.31
N LEU A 92 2.84 -7.41 -9.44
CA LEU A 92 2.06 -7.32 -10.69
C LEU A 92 1.80 -5.89 -11.16
N ALA A 93 1.67 -4.93 -10.23
CA ALA A 93 1.54 -3.52 -10.57
C ALA A 93 2.85 -2.93 -11.13
N GLY A 94 4.01 -3.50 -10.78
CA GLY A 94 5.31 -3.13 -11.35
C GLY A 94 5.45 -3.52 -12.82
N ASP A 95 4.94 -4.70 -13.20
CA ASP A 95 5.00 -5.18 -14.60
C ASP A 95 4.02 -4.44 -15.53
N ALA A 96 2.84 -4.05 -15.03
CA ALA A 96 1.87 -3.30 -15.83
C ALA A 96 2.35 -1.87 -16.20
N ALA A 97 3.24 -1.28 -15.40
CA ALA A 97 3.83 0.04 -15.67
C ALA A 97 5.03 -0.01 -16.64
N ALA A 98 5.54 -1.21 -16.98
CA ALA A 98 6.72 -1.40 -17.82
C ALA A 98 6.41 -1.79 -19.28
N SER A 99 5.14 -2.00 -19.64
CA SER A 99 4.75 -2.26 -21.03
C SER A 99 4.45 -0.94 -21.74
N PRO A 100 5.25 -0.50 -22.75
CA PRO A 100 4.87 0.63 -23.57
C PRO A 100 3.54 0.31 -24.28
N PRO A 101 2.67 1.31 -24.52
CA PRO A 101 1.43 1.08 -25.23
C PRO A 101 1.73 0.43 -26.60
N PRO A 102 0.94 -0.56 -27.05
CA PRO A 102 1.13 -1.14 -28.36
C PRO A 102 1.04 -0.03 -29.40
N ALA A 103 2.11 0.12 -30.18
CA ALA A 103 2.13 1.01 -31.33
C ALA A 103 0.95 0.65 -32.21
N GLY A 104 0.11 1.64 -32.53
CA GLY A 104 -1.06 1.45 -33.35
C GLY A 104 -0.70 0.79 -34.67
N ASP A 105 -1.33 -0.35 -34.95
CA ASP A 105 -1.33 -0.93 -36.29
C ASP A 105 -2.15 -0.01 -37.19
N ALA A 106 -1.45 0.86 -37.91
CA ALA A 106 -1.95 1.48 -39.12
C ALA A 106 -1.73 0.49 -40.27
N SER A 107 -2.73 -0.32 -40.56
CA SER A 107 -2.84 -1.07 -41.82
C SER A 107 -4.33 -1.26 -42.09
N ASP A 108 -4.88 -0.42 -42.97
CA ASP A 108 -5.07 -0.73 -44.40
C ASP A 108 -6.37 -1.50 -44.60
N GLU A 109 -7.47 -0.77 -44.80
CA GLU A 109 -8.72 -1.33 -45.30
C GLU A 109 -8.97 -0.77 -46.70
N SER A 110 -8.37 -1.45 -47.68
CA SER A 110 -8.68 -1.36 -49.10
C SER A 110 -10.13 -1.82 -49.33
N GLN A 111 -11.02 -0.90 -49.73
CA GLN A 111 -12.38 -1.26 -50.18
C GLN A 111 -12.36 -1.67 -51.67
N PRO A 112 -12.94 -2.84 -52.04
CA PRO A 112 -13.32 -3.11 -53.42
C PRO A 112 -14.79 -2.73 -53.68
N THR A 113 -15.03 -2.50 -54.97
CA THR A 113 -16.15 -1.81 -55.63
C THR A 113 -17.45 -2.62 -55.80
N LEU A 114 -18.56 -1.87 -56.03
CA LEU A 114 -19.78 -2.17 -56.81
C LEU A 114 -20.90 -3.05 -56.21
N LEU A 115 -22.13 -2.50 -56.07
CA LEU A 115 -23.24 -2.68 -57.04
C LEU A 115 -24.57 -2.00 -56.59
N GLY A 116 -25.08 -1.10 -57.45
CA GLY A 116 -26.48 -0.75 -57.77
C GLY A 116 -27.64 -0.74 -56.74
N ALA A 117 -28.30 0.43 -56.62
CA ALA A 117 -29.78 0.61 -56.57
C ALA A 117 -30.10 2.12 -56.75
N HIS A 118 -30.50 2.58 -57.94
CA HIS A 118 -31.89 2.87 -58.34
C HIS A 118 -32.72 3.67 -57.30
N ALA A 119 -32.82 4.99 -57.47
CA ALA A 119 -34.04 5.78 -57.26
C ALA A 119 -33.84 7.26 -57.67
N MET A 120 -34.80 7.75 -58.46
CA MET A 120 -35.11 9.14 -58.87
C MET A 120 -34.25 9.75 -59.98
#